data_AF-A0AAW2ILE7-F1
#
_entry.id   AF-A0AAW2ILE7-F1
#
_cell.length_a   1.000
_cell.length_b   1.000
_cell.length_c   1.000
_cell.angle_alpha   90.00
_cell.angle_beta   90.00
_cell.angle_gamma   90.00
#
_symmetry.space_group_name_H-M   'P 1'
#
loop_
_entity.id
_entity.type
_entity.pdbx_description
1 polymer ?
#
loop_
_entity_poly.entity_id
_entity_poly.type
_entity_poly.pdbx_seq_one_letter_code
_entity_poly.pdbx_strand_id
1 'polypeptide(L)'
;MDSGMAPANITASINTIPMLNGLNFKSWKENLKIVLGVMDLDLVDKSTSEQKREKEMLEKSNRMCVMIMKKSIAEAFRGTMSENID
;
A
#
# COMPACT_ATOMS: atom_id res chain seq x y z
N MET A 1 24.80 -2.65 1.13
CA MET A 1 24.16 -1.50 1.81
C MET A 1 22.70 -1.60 1.49
N ASP A 2 21.86 -1.83 2.49
CA ASP A 2 20.41 -1.79 2.34
C ASP A 2 20.04 -0.34 2.02
N SER A 3 19.80 -0.04 0.74
CA SER A 3 19.36 1.29 0.29
C SER A 3 17.85 1.45 0.50
N GLY A 4 17.35 1.03 1.67
CA GLY A 4 15.96 1.24 2.05
C GLY A 4 15.63 2.73 2.05
N MET A 5 14.49 3.09 1.47
CA MET A 5 14.01 4.48 1.43
C MET A 5 13.89 5.05 2.86
N ALA A 6 14.42 6.25 3.09
CA ALA A 6 14.35 6.90 4.40
C ALA A 6 12.88 7.10 4.86
N PRO A 7 12.56 6.94 6.16
CA PRO A 7 11.18 7.07 6.66
C PRO A 7 10.47 8.40 6.31
N ALA A 8 11.24 9.50 6.24
CA ALA A 8 10.72 10.80 5.83
C ALA A 8 10.25 10.80 4.36
N ASN A 9 11.00 10.14 3.48
CA ASN A 9 10.69 10.03 2.06
C ASN A 9 9.48 9.13 1.83
N ILE A 10 9.34 8.06 2.61
CA ILE A 10 8.15 7.18 2.61
C ILE A 10 6.90 7.99 2.96
N THR A 11 6.95 8.76 4.04
CA THR A 11 5.80 9.56 4.48
C THR A 11 5.43 10.63 3.46
N ALA A 12 6.41 11.30 2.86
CA ALA A 12 6.21 12.29 1.81
C ALA A 12 5.52 11.68 0.59
N SER A 13 6.01 10.53 0.09
CA SER A 13 5.41 9.82 -1.06
C SER A 13 3.97 9.39 -0.79
N ILE A 14 3.66 8.89 0.40
CA ILE A 14 2.28 8.49 0.73
C ILE A 14 1.34 9.70 0.76
N ASN A 15 1.82 10.87 1.19
CA ASN A 15 1.01 12.09 1.26
C ASN A 15 0.68 12.69 -0.12
N THR A 16 1.31 12.22 -1.21
CA THR A 16 0.95 12.66 -2.57
C THR A 16 -0.28 11.94 -3.11
N ILE A 17 -0.73 10.85 -2.47
CA ILE A 17 -1.93 10.13 -2.87
C ILE A 17 -3.16 10.97 -2.47
N PRO A 18 -3.98 11.45 -3.42
CA PRO A 18 -5.16 12.21 -3.08
C PRO A 18 -6.14 11.32 -2.31
N MET A 19 -6.83 11.84 -1.31
CA MET A 19 -7.75 11.02 -0.53
C MET A 19 -8.91 10.50 -1.42
N LEU A 20 -9.18 9.20 -1.39
CA LEU A 20 -10.23 8.59 -2.19
C LEU A 20 -11.59 9.14 -1.78
N ASN A 21 -12.34 9.58 -2.77
CA ASN A 21 -13.73 9.98 -2.68
C ASN A 21 -14.52 9.31 -3.82
N GLY A 22 -15.84 9.50 -3.82
CA GLY A 22 -16.72 8.87 -4.81
C GLY A 22 -16.48 9.28 -6.26
N LEU A 23 -15.66 10.31 -6.53
CA LEU A 23 -15.47 10.90 -7.86
C LEU A 23 -14.06 10.72 -8.42
N ASN A 24 -13.05 10.45 -7.58
CA ASN A 24 -11.64 10.52 -7.99
C ASN A 24 -10.94 9.15 -8.11
N PHE A 25 -11.70 8.05 -8.17
CA PHE A 25 -11.14 6.68 -8.16
C PHE A 25 -10.01 6.45 -9.18
N LYS A 26 -10.16 6.94 -10.41
CA LYS A 26 -9.14 6.79 -11.46
C LYS A 26 -7.82 7.45 -11.05
N SER A 27 -7.86 8.73 -10.67
CA SER A 27 -6.69 9.49 -10.25
C SER A 27 -6.08 8.95 -8.95
N TRP A 28 -6.91 8.54 -7.99
CA TRP A 28 -6.46 7.88 -6.76
C TRP A 28 -5.68 6.60 -7.08
N LYS A 29 -6.25 5.72 -7.92
CA LYS A 29 -5.63 4.45 -8.31
C LYS A 29 -4.31 4.64 -9.05
N GLU A 30 -4.22 5.62 -9.94
CA GLU A 30 -2.98 5.93 -10.67
C GLU A 30 -1.88 6.44 -9.73
N ASN A 31 -2.19 7.38 -8.83
CA ASN A 31 -1.22 7.89 -7.85
C ASN A 31 -0.77 6.80 -6.86
N LEU A 32 -1.70 5.96 -6.41
CA LEU A 32 -1.39 4.81 -5.55
C LEU A 32 -0.38 3.87 -6.23
N LYS A 33 -0.60 3.52 -7.51
CA LYS A 33 0.32 2.65 -8.26
C LYS A 33 1.72 3.25 -8.40
N ILE A 34 1.81 4.56 -8.65
CA ILE A 34 3.09 5.26 -8.77
C ILE A 34 3.86 5.20 -7.44
N VAL A 35 3.18 5.50 -6.33
CA VAL A 35 3.81 5.48 -5.00
C VAL A 35 4.27 4.07 -4.63
N LEU A 36 3.46 3.05 -4.91
CA LEU A 36 3.85 1.65 -4.69
C LEU A 36 5.07 1.26 -5.54
N GLY A 37 5.12 1.63 -6.82
CA GLY A 37 6.27 1.36 -7.68
C GLY A 37 7.55 2.08 -7.25
N VAL A 38 7.45 3.32 -6.75
CA VAL A 38 8.60 4.06 -6.19
C VAL A 38 9.13 3.40 -4.91
N MET A 39 8.24 2.76 -4.15
CA MET A 39 8.58 2.07 -2.91
C MET A 39 8.99 0.61 -3.12
N ASP A 40 9.04 0.13 -4.37
CA ASP A 40 9.30 -1.28 -4.73
C ASP A 40 8.32 -2.24 -4.02
N LEU A 41 7.05 -1.82 -3.94
CA LEU A 41 5.97 -2.57 -3.33
C LEU A 41 5.07 -3.18 -4.40
N ASP A 42 5.09 -4.50 -4.50
CA ASP A 42 4.17 -5.24 -5.35
C ASP A 42 3.01 -5.83 -4.53
N LEU A 43 1.80 -5.66 -5.09
CA LEU A 43 0.59 -6.36 -4.65
C LEU A 43 0.51 -7.66 -5.45
N VAL A 44 1.01 -8.75 -4.90
CA VAL A 44 0.89 -10.08 -5.53
C VAL A 44 -0.24 -10.84 -4.87
N ASP A 45 -1.08 -11.44 -5.70
CA ASP A 45 -2.14 -12.33 -5.26
C ASP A 45 -1.51 -13.60 -4.66
N LYS A 46 -2.03 -14.05 -3.52
CA LYS A 46 -1.45 -15.16 -2.72
C LYS A 46 -1.54 -16.53 -3.40
N SER A 47 -1.96 -16.58 -4.66
CA SER A 47 -2.13 -17.79 -5.45
C SER A 47 -0.81 -18.36 -6.01
N THR A 48 0.30 -17.62 -5.92
CA THR A 48 1.64 -18.14 -6.26
C THR A 48 2.24 -19.00 -5.14
N SER A 49 2.59 -20.25 -5.48
CA SER A 49 3.31 -21.16 -4.61
C SER A 49 4.81 -20.81 -4.58
N GLU A 50 5.19 -19.75 -3.88
CA GLU A 50 6.59 -19.27 -3.81
C GLU A 50 7.31 -19.72 -2.52
N GLN A 51 8.65 -19.72 -2.54
CA GLN A 51 9.48 -20.22 -1.44
C GLN A 51 9.24 -19.43 -0.15
N LYS A 52 9.58 -20.00 1.01
CA LYS A 52 9.33 -19.38 2.34
C LYS A 52 9.81 -17.93 2.45
N ARG A 53 11.00 -17.60 1.93
CA ARG A 53 11.57 -16.23 1.99
C ARG A 53 10.83 -15.25 1.09
N GLU A 54 10.43 -15.68 -0.11
CA GLU A 54 9.65 -14.87 -1.05
C GLU A 54 8.25 -14.61 -0.48
N LYS A 55 7.64 -15.62 0.14
CA LYS A 55 6.36 -15.49 0.85
C LYS A 55 6.42 -14.46 1.98
N GLU A 56 7.45 -14.48 2.83
CA GLU A 56 7.61 -13.51 3.93
C GLU A 56 7.80 -12.08 3.41
N MET A 57 8.61 -11.90 2.35
CA MET A 57 8.76 -10.59 1.69
C MET A 57 7.45 -10.12 1.09
N LEU A 58 6.71 -11.01 0.42
CA LEU A 58 5.43 -10.69 -0.19
C LEU A 58 4.37 -10.33 0.87
N GLU A 59 4.30 -11.06 1.98
CA GLU A 59 3.40 -10.74 3.08
C GLU A 59 3.70 -9.37 3.68
N LYS A 60 4.98 -9.02 3.82
CA LYS A 60 5.42 -7.69 4.27
C LYS A 60 5.00 -6.60 3.28
N SER A 61 5.23 -6.79 1.99
CA SER A 61 4.82 -5.84 0.94
C SER A 61 3.30 -5.66 0.91
N ASN A 62 2.54 -6.76 0.92
CA ASN A 62 1.08 -6.75 0.95
C ASN A 62 0.54 -6.02 2.20
N ARG A 63 1.13 -6.26 3.39
CA ARG A 63 0.74 -5.55 4.62
C ARG A 63 0.96 -4.04 4.48
N MET A 64 2.07 -3.62 3.88
CA MET A 64 2.38 -2.20 3.66
C MET A 64 1.39 -1.57 2.65
N CYS A 65 1.12 -2.24 1.54
CA CYS A 65 0.14 -1.81 0.55
C CYS A 65 -1.23 -1.55 1.18
N VAL A 66 -1.68 -2.46 2.07
CA VAL A 66 -2.95 -2.31 2.79
C VAL A 66 -2.94 -1.07 3.71
N MET A 67 -1.86 -0.83 4.46
CA MET A 67 -1.76 0.35 5.32
C MET A 67 -1.81 1.67 4.52
N ILE A 68 -1.13 1.71 3.37
CA ILE A 68 -1.14 2.87 2.47
C ILE A 68 -2.54 3.09 1.89
N MET A 69 -3.19 2.03 1.39
CA MET A 69 -4.55 2.10 0.88
C MET A 69 -5.51 2.61 1.95
N LYS A 70 -5.52 2.02 3.15
CA LYS A 70 -6.37 2.45 4.27
C LYS A 70 -6.16 3.93 4.60
N LYS A 71 -4.92 4.39 4.76
CA LYS A 71 -4.61 5.80 5.05
C LYS A 71 -5.17 6.73 3.97
N SER A 72 -5.09 6.34 2.71
CA SER A 72 -5.51 7.15 1.56
C SER A 72 -7.02 7.10 1.27
N ILE A 73 -7.81 6.29 1.98
CA ILE A 73 -9.27 6.26 1.87
C ILE A 73 -9.87 7.19 2.92
N ALA A 74 -10.80 8.07 2.52
CA ALA A 74 -11.47 8.95 3.47
C ALA A 74 -12.29 8.12 4.48
N GLU A 75 -12.30 8.53 5.75
CA GLU A 75 -13.00 7.80 6.84
C GLU A 75 -14.45 7.43 6.48
N ALA A 76 -15.17 8.34 5.81
CA ALA A 76 -16.55 8.13 5.37
C ALA A 76 -16.73 6.94 4.41
N PHE A 77 -15.68 6.53 3.71
CA PHE A 77 -15.67 5.40 2.77
C PHE A 77 -14.97 4.16 3.31
N ARG A 78 -14.43 4.20 4.55
CA ARG A 78 -13.72 3.04 5.13
C ARG A 78 -14.65 1.91 5.57
N GLY A 79 -15.96 2.15 5.71
CA GLY A 79 -16.90 1.12 6.23
C GLY A 79 -16.47 0.56 7.58
N THR A 80 -17.03 -0.59 8.00
CA THR A 80 -16.50 -1.38 9.12
C THR A 80 -15.29 -2.20 8.65
N MET A 81 -14.22 -1.54 8.20
CA MET A 81 -12.93 -2.20 8.01
C MET A 81 -12.38 -2.59 9.38
N SER A 82 -12.75 -3.78 9.88
CA SER A 82 -12.25 -4.29 11.15
C SER A 82 -10.72 -4.28 11.15
N GLU A 83 -10.13 -3.65 12.17
CA GLU A 83 -8.72 -3.76 12.50
C GLU A 83 -8.43 -5.14 13.11
N ASN A 84 -8.71 -6.22 12.39
CA ASN A 84 -8.26 -7.53 12.83
C ASN A 84 -6.80 -7.67 12.39
N ILE A 85 -5.93 -7.06 13.20
CA ILE A 85 -4.52 -7.43 13.33
C ILE A 85 -4.50 -8.47 14.45
N ASP A 86 -4.60 -9.75 14.09
CA ASP A 86 -4.15 -10.86 14.93
C ASP A 86 -2.85 -11.41 14.33
#